data_AF-A0A925TEQ2-F1
#
_entry.id   AF-A0A925TEQ2-F1
#
_cell.length_a   1.000
_cell.length_b   1.000
_cell.length_c   1.000
_cell.angle_alpha   90.00
_cell.angle_beta   90.00
_cell.angle_gamma   90.00
#
_symmetry.space_group_name_H-M   'P 1'
#
loop_
_entity.id
_entity.type
_entity.pdbx_description
1 polymer ?
#
loop_
_entity_poly.entity_id
_entity_poly.type
_entity_poly.pdbx_seq_one_letter_code
_entity_poly.pdbx_strand_id
1 'polypeptide(L)'
;MIPPIHIIGAGMAGSEAAWQAVNAGVPVVLHEMRPHVATEAHKTDGFAELVCSNSFRSDDAEQNAVGLLHAEMRRAGSLIMAVAGRHTVPAGGALAVDRDGFSAEVTETLKRHPLITIA
;
A
#
# COMPACT_ATOMS: atom_id res chain seq x y z
N MET A 1 -20.95 12.36 14.52
CA MET A 1 -20.07 11.90 13.42
C MET A 1 -18.72 11.56 14.02
N ILE A 2 -18.10 10.48 13.58
CA ILE A 2 -16.74 10.11 14.02
C ILE A 2 -15.77 11.10 13.34
N PRO A 3 -14.90 11.81 14.10
CA PRO A 3 -13.89 12.69 13.51
C PRO A 3 -12.92 11.88 12.62
N PRO A 4 -12.44 12.45 11.50
CA PRO A 4 -11.51 11.73 10.63
C PRO A 4 -10.15 11.51 11.31
N ILE A 5 -9.50 10.39 11.01
CA ILE A 5 -8.09 10.17 11.32
C ILE A 5 -7.25 10.85 10.23
N HIS A 6 -6.24 11.61 10.65
CA HIS A 6 -5.26 12.20 9.76
C HIS A 6 -4.05 11.27 9.63
N ILE A 7 -3.70 10.90 8.41
CA ILE A 7 -2.54 10.06 8.11
C ILE A 7 -1.59 10.88 7.26
N ILE A 8 -0.35 11.05 7.72
CA ILE A 8 0.66 11.88 7.07
C ILE A 8 1.60 10.98 6.26
N GLY A 9 1.52 11.11 4.93
CA GLY A 9 2.27 10.34 3.94
C GLY A 9 1.47 9.17 3.38
N ALA A 10 1.42 9.04 2.05
CA ALA A 10 0.74 7.95 1.36
C ALA A 10 1.73 6.88 0.85
N GLY A 11 2.81 6.64 1.60
CA GLY A 11 3.68 5.47 1.40
C GLY A 11 2.95 4.15 1.69
N MET A 12 3.66 3.01 1.65
CA MET A 12 3.05 1.69 1.91
C MET A 12 2.31 1.64 3.26
N ALA A 13 2.93 2.13 4.34
CA ALA A 13 2.33 2.13 5.66
C ALA A 13 1.12 3.05 5.77
N GLY A 14 1.20 4.28 5.22
CA GLY A 14 0.08 5.22 5.26
C GLY A 14 -1.11 4.77 4.41
N SER A 15 -0.83 4.15 3.27
CA SER A 15 -1.85 3.54 2.40
C SER A 15 -2.58 2.40 3.10
N GLU A 16 -1.85 1.50 3.77
CA GLU A 16 -2.45 0.39 4.52
C GLU A 16 -3.20 0.90 5.76
N ALA A 17 -2.65 1.86 6.50
CA ALA A 17 -3.32 2.46 7.65
C ALA A 17 -4.64 3.16 7.26
N ALA A 18 -4.66 3.87 6.13
CA ALA A 18 -5.87 4.49 5.59
C ALA A 18 -6.92 3.43 5.25
N TRP A 19 -6.51 2.37 4.55
CA TRP A 19 -7.37 1.24 4.19
C TRP A 19 -7.99 0.56 5.40
N GLN A 20 -7.19 0.26 6.43
CA GLN A 20 -7.68 -0.40 7.64
C GLN A 20 -8.66 0.49 8.42
N ALA A 21 -8.35 1.78 8.56
CA ALA A 21 -9.24 2.73 9.26
C ALA A 21 -10.61 2.85 8.56
N VAL A 22 -10.65 2.99 7.23
CA VAL A 22 -11.92 3.15 6.52
C VAL A 22 -12.75 1.87 6.46
N ASN A 23 -12.12 0.69 6.43
CA ASN A 23 -12.84 -0.58 6.54
C ASN A 23 -13.40 -0.82 7.95
N ALA A 24 -12.84 -0.16 8.97
CA ALA A 24 -13.43 -0.09 10.30
C ALA A 24 -14.52 1.00 10.42
N GLY A 25 -14.87 1.69 9.34
CA GLY A 25 -15.89 2.73 9.31
C GLY A 25 -15.44 4.10 9.82
N VAL A 26 -14.12 4.33 9.98
CA VAL A 26 -13.57 5.60 10.44
C VAL A 26 -13.11 6.42 9.23
N PRO A 27 -13.63 7.66 9.02
CA PRO A 27 -13.18 8.52 7.93
C PRO A 27 -11.68 8.86 8.03
N VAL A 28 -11.03 9.08 6.89
CA VAL A 28 -9.59 9.39 6.82
C VAL A 28 -9.35 10.63 5.97
N VAL A 29 -8.44 11.49 6.44
CA VAL A 29 -7.76 12.47 5.59
C VAL A 29 -6.33 11.98 5.39
N LEU A 30 -6.02 11.57 4.17
CA LEU A 30 -4.70 11.08 3.77
C LEU A 30 -3.92 12.22 3.13
N HIS A 31 -2.84 12.64 3.79
CA HIS A 31 -1.98 13.73 3.34
C HIS A 31 -0.84 13.16 2.52
N GLU A 32 -0.64 13.65 1.30
CA GLU A 32 0.51 13.29 0.48
C GLU A 32 1.12 14.54 -0.14
N MET A 33 2.41 14.77 0.13
CA MET A 33 3.09 15.96 -0.37
C MET A 33 3.33 15.88 -1.89
N ARG A 34 3.37 14.68 -2.48
CA ARG A 34 3.49 14.47 -3.92
C ARG A 34 2.12 14.67 -4.60
N PRO A 35 2.05 15.32 -5.78
CA PRO A 35 3.16 15.73 -6.65
C PRO A 35 3.81 17.07 -6.30
N HIS A 36 3.32 17.82 -5.30
CA HIS A 36 3.77 19.19 -5.03
C HIS A 36 5.22 19.27 -4.52
N VAL A 37 5.66 18.29 -3.74
CA VAL A 37 7.03 18.15 -3.26
C VAL A 37 7.56 16.79 -3.65
N ALA A 38 8.45 16.76 -4.65
CA ALA A 38 9.18 15.56 -5.03
C ALA A 38 10.36 15.30 -4.09
N THR A 39 10.84 14.06 -4.05
CA THR A 39 12.12 13.71 -3.41
C THR A 39 12.96 12.91 -4.38
N GLU A 40 14.28 12.84 -4.15
CA GLU A 40 15.22 12.10 -5.02
C GLU A 40 14.92 10.60 -5.10
N ALA A 41 14.20 10.06 -4.11
CA ALA A 41 13.84 8.64 -4.08
C ALA A 41 12.60 8.30 -4.93
N HIS A 42 11.63 9.20 -5.00
CA HIS A 42 10.36 8.94 -5.68
C HIS A 42 10.43 9.33 -7.16
N LYS A 43 9.85 8.49 -8.00
CA LYS A 43 9.76 8.68 -9.45
C LYS A 43 8.36 9.09 -9.90
N THR A 44 7.36 8.91 -9.03
CA THR A 44 5.96 9.16 -9.33
C THR A 44 5.27 9.93 -8.20
N ASP A 45 4.04 10.35 -8.45
CA ASP A 45 3.10 10.87 -7.46
C ASP A 45 2.19 9.78 -6.88
N GLY A 46 2.46 8.51 -7.21
CA GLY A 46 1.70 7.36 -6.78
C GLY A 46 1.86 7.05 -5.28
N PHE A 47 0.78 6.57 -4.70
CA PHE A 47 0.77 6.02 -3.34
C PHE A 47 1.46 4.66 -3.31
N ALA A 48 2.05 4.33 -2.16
CA ALA A 48 2.77 3.08 -1.93
C ALA A 48 3.88 2.77 -2.96
N GLU A 49 4.50 3.78 -3.57
CA GLU A 49 5.58 3.59 -4.54
C GLU A 49 6.76 2.77 -3.96
N LEU A 50 7.23 1.78 -4.72
CA LEU A 50 8.45 1.04 -4.40
C LEU A 50 9.69 1.74 -4.99
N VAL A 51 10.39 2.53 -4.19
CA VAL A 51 11.52 3.37 -4.63
C VAL A 51 12.85 2.62 -4.81
N CYS A 52 12.96 1.38 -4.30
CA CYS A 52 14.18 0.57 -4.35
C CYS A 52 13.91 -0.77 -5.06
N SER A 53 13.92 -1.89 -4.34
CA SER A 53 13.56 -3.20 -4.89
C SER A 53 12.05 -3.27 -5.21
N ASN A 54 11.68 -4.04 -6.24
CA ASN A 54 10.28 -4.38 -6.52
C ASN A 54 9.83 -5.66 -5.79
N SER A 55 10.64 -6.19 -4.89
CA SER A 55 10.35 -7.41 -4.14
C SER A 55 9.93 -7.09 -2.71
N PHE A 56 8.81 -7.69 -2.31
CA PHE A 56 8.37 -7.83 -0.92
C PHE A 56 9.08 -8.97 -0.19
N ARG A 57 10.14 -9.56 -0.80
CA ARG A 57 10.92 -10.71 -0.33
C ARG A 57 10.10 -12.01 -0.38
N SER A 58 10.56 -13.03 0.36
CA SER A 58 9.96 -14.37 0.33
C SER A 58 8.47 -14.35 0.62
N ASP A 59 7.70 -15.13 -0.13
CA ASP A 59 6.27 -15.37 0.14
C ASP A 59 6.01 -16.73 0.80
N ASP A 60 7.07 -17.46 1.15
CA ASP A 60 7.00 -18.73 1.88
C ASP A 60 6.63 -18.51 3.35
N ALA A 61 5.39 -18.81 3.70
CA ALA A 61 4.86 -18.66 5.06
C ALA A 61 5.33 -19.74 6.05
N GLU A 62 5.87 -20.86 5.57
CA GLU A 62 6.30 -21.97 6.42
C GLU A 62 7.76 -21.83 6.86
N GLN A 63 8.62 -21.31 5.98
CA GLN A 63 10.07 -21.25 6.20
C GLN A 63 10.63 -19.81 6.24
N ASN A 64 9.81 -18.77 6.08
CA ASN A 64 10.26 -17.39 6.12
C ASN A 64 9.38 -16.47 6.98
N ALA A 65 10.00 -15.70 7.87
CA ALA A 65 9.29 -14.75 8.73
C ALA A 65 8.54 -13.66 7.95
N VAL A 66 9.07 -13.21 6.80
CA VAL A 66 8.39 -12.22 5.95
C VAL A 66 7.19 -12.84 5.24
N GLY A 67 7.32 -14.08 4.76
CA GLY A 67 6.20 -14.82 4.17
C GLY A 67 5.09 -15.10 5.19
N LEU A 68 5.44 -15.39 6.44
CA LEU A 68 4.46 -15.53 7.52
C LEU A 68 3.71 -14.21 7.75
N LEU A 69 4.42 -13.08 7.80
CA LEU A 69 3.80 -11.76 7.91
C LEU A 69 2.88 -11.47 6.73
N HIS A 70 3.25 -11.83 5.49
CA HIS A 70 2.35 -11.70 4.34
C HIS A 70 1.06 -12.51 4.53
N ALA A 71 1.16 -13.73 5.04
CA ALA A 71 -0.02 -14.56 5.33
C ALA A 71 -0.93 -13.94 6.39
N GLU A 72 -0.35 -13.35 7.46
CA GLU A 72 -1.09 -12.61 8.48
C GLU A 72 -1.78 -11.37 7.89
N MET A 73 -1.06 -10.57 7.10
CA MET A 73 -1.60 -9.39 6.42
C MET A 73 -2.74 -9.74 5.46
N ARG A 74 -2.63 -10.84 4.71
CA ARG A 74 -3.72 -11.34 3.86
C ARG A 74 -4.97 -11.68 4.68
N ARG A 75 -4.80 -12.35 5.83
CA ARG A 75 -5.90 -12.67 6.75
C ARG A 75 -6.52 -11.42 7.38
N ALA A 76 -5.74 -10.36 7.55
CA ALA A 76 -6.20 -9.04 8.00
C ALA A 76 -6.81 -8.17 6.89
N GLY A 77 -7.00 -8.71 5.67
CA GLY A 77 -7.62 -7.96 4.57
C GLY A 77 -6.75 -6.83 4.01
N SER A 78 -5.42 -7.01 4.02
CA SER A 78 -4.48 -5.98 3.58
C SER A 78 -4.67 -5.57 2.11
N LEU A 79 -4.74 -4.25 1.89
CA LEU A 79 -4.75 -3.68 0.54
C LEU A 79 -3.43 -3.94 -0.18
N ILE A 80 -2.31 -3.69 0.49
CA ILE A 80 -0.97 -3.88 -0.06
C ILE A 80 -0.78 -5.32 -0.52
N MET A 81 -1.13 -6.31 0.30
CA MET A 81 -0.98 -7.71 -0.09
C MET A 81 -1.94 -8.13 -1.20
N ALA A 82 -3.17 -7.62 -1.20
CA ALA A 82 -4.14 -7.92 -2.25
C ALA A 82 -3.70 -7.37 -3.60
N VAL A 83 -3.24 -6.12 -3.65
CA VAL A 83 -2.74 -5.48 -4.89
C VAL A 83 -1.43 -6.11 -5.33
N ALA A 84 -0.50 -6.40 -4.41
CA ALA A 84 0.76 -7.07 -4.74
C ALA A 84 0.52 -8.44 -5.40
N GLY A 85 -0.46 -9.21 -4.92
CA GLY A 85 -0.86 -10.47 -5.54
C GLY A 85 -1.38 -10.33 -6.98
N ARG A 86 -2.05 -9.21 -7.31
CA ARG A 86 -2.57 -8.94 -8.67
C ARG A 86 -1.49 -8.47 -9.64
N HIS A 87 -0.48 -7.76 -9.14
CA HIS A 87 0.63 -7.22 -9.92
C HIS A 87 1.91 -8.06 -9.81
N THR A 88 1.79 -9.34 -9.44
CA THR A 88 2.97 -10.20 -9.23
C THR A 88 3.71 -10.48 -10.54
N VAL A 89 5.05 -10.45 -10.48
CA VAL A 89 5.97 -10.85 -11.55
C VAL A 89 6.88 -12.00 -11.11
N PRO A 90 7.40 -12.83 -12.03
CA PRO A 90 8.27 -13.96 -11.66
C PRO A 90 9.53 -13.53 -10.88
N ALA A 91 9.77 -14.11 -9.70
CA ALA A 91 10.90 -13.74 -8.84
C ALA A 91 11.43 -14.87 -7.92
N GLY A 92 11.40 -16.12 -8.37
CA GLY A 92 12.14 -17.22 -7.73
C GLY A 92 11.80 -17.45 -6.25
N GLY A 93 10.50 -17.52 -5.93
CA GLY A 93 9.99 -17.75 -4.56
C GLY A 93 9.75 -16.47 -3.74
N ALA A 94 10.23 -15.32 -4.21
CA ALA A 94 9.85 -14.03 -3.66
C ALA A 94 8.54 -13.53 -4.29
N LEU A 95 7.79 -12.73 -3.52
CA LEU A 95 6.75 -11.87 -4.05
C LEU A 95 7.41 -10.62 -4.62
N ALA A 96 7.47 -10.51 -5.94
CA ALA A 96 7.87 -9.28 -6.61
C ALA A 96 6.72 -8.75 -7.45
N VAL A 97 6.67 -7.43 -7.65
CA VAL A 97 5.58 -6.77 -8.35
C VAL A 97 6.05 -5.93 -9.53
N ASP A 98 5.14 -5.70 -10.48
CA ASP A 98 5.23 -4.53 -11.35
C ASP A 98 5.01 -3.27 -10.49
N ARG A 99 6.03 -2.43 -10.37
CA ARG A 99 6.03 -1.27 -9.45
C ARG A 99 4.95 -0.27 -9.82
N ASP A 100 4.83 0.02 -11.11
CA ASP A 100 3.98 1.10 -11.60
C ASP A 100 2.51 0.65 -11.54
N GLY A 101 2.22 -0.57 -12.00
CA GLY A 101 0.90 -1.18 -11.87
C GLY A 101 0.43 -1.28 -10.41
N PHE A 102 1.32 -1.74 -9.51
CA PHE A 102 1.03 -1.83 -8.08
C PHE A 102 0.68 -0.46 -7.47
N SER A 103 1.54 0.54 -7.68
CA SER A 103 1.36 1.87 -7.10
C SER A 103 0.11 2.56 -7.66
N ALA A 104 -0.14 2.41 -8.97
CA ALA A 104 -1.34 2.95 -9.61
C ALA A 104 -2.62 2.36 -9.03
N GLU A 105 -2.68 1.04 -8.83
CA GLU A 105 -3.89 0.41 -8.30
C GLU A 105 -4.13 0.74 -6.82
N VAL A 106 -3.09 0.80 -5.98
CA VAL A 106 -3.23 1.28 -4.59
C VAL A 106 -3.78 2.71 -4.58
N THR A 107 -3.22 3.57 -5.43
CA THR A 107 -3.64 4.98 -5.55
C THR A 107 -5.10 5.11 -5.93
N GLU A 108 -5.52 4.43 -7.00
CA GLU A 108 -6.91 4.46 -7.47
C GLU A 108 -7.89 3.87 -6.46
N THR A 109 -7.50 2.80 -5.77
CA THR A 109 -8.35 2.16 -4.76
C THR A 109 -8.62 3.14 -3.61
N LEU A 110 -7.59 3.82 -3.11
CA LEU A 110 -7.74 4.78 -2.01
C LEU A 110 -8.49 6.04 -2.44
N LYS A 111 -8.19 6.58 -3.63
CA LYS A 111 -8.89 7.77 -4.17
C LYS A 111 -10.38 7.55 -4.40
N ARG A 112 -10.81 6.31 -4.70
CA ARG A 112 -12.21 5.96 -4.94
C ARG A 112 -12.99 5.65 -3.67
N HIS A 113 -12.33 5.49 -2.53
CA HIS A 113 -13.00 5.11 -1.31
C HIS A 113 -13.79 6.31 -0.73
N PRO A 114 -15.10 6.19 -0.48
CA PRO A 114 -15.96 7.33 -0.12
C PRO A 114 -15.65 7.96 1.24
N LEU A 115 -14.93 7.24 2.10
CA LEU A 115 -14.48 7.72 3.42
C LEU A 115 -13.04 8.25 3.43
N ILE A 116 -12.37 8.32 2.28
CA ILE A 116 -11.01 8.88 2.18
C ILE A 116 -11.08 10.22 1.48
N THR A 117 -10.55 11.25 2.12
CA THR A 117 -10.23 12.53 1.50
C THR A 117 -8.73 12.62 1.30
N ILE A 118 -8.28 13.00 0.11
CA ILE A 118 -6.86 13.27 -0.17
C ILE A 118 -6.60 14.75 0.08
N ALA A 119 -5.57 15.06 0.86
CA ALA A 119 -5.15 16.41 1.22
C ALA A 119 -3.71 16.70 0.80
#